data_AF-A0A2S5IZD3-F1
#
_entry.id   AF-A0A2S5IZD3-F1
#
_cell.length_a   1.000
_cell.length_b   1.000
_cell.length_c   1.000
_cell.angle_alpha   90.00
_cell.angle_beta   90.00
_cell.angle_gamma   90.00
#
_symmetry.space_group_name_H-M   'P 1'
#
loop_
_entity.id
_entity.type
_entity.pdbx_description
1 polymer ?
#
loop_
_entity_poly.entity_id
_entity_poly.type
_entity_poly.pdbx_seq_one_letter_code
_entity_poly.pdbx_strand_id
1 'polypeptide(L)'
;MTIEKERPASWLRDNRGALPSIITGIAVALFWAGGGIGWIRHLAGAESFMALLTGLYIALATVAVSVILATLALTDLAGRYARPRNRRHR
;
A
#
# COMPACT_ATOMS: atom_id res chain seq x y z
N MET A 1 13.70 31.28 -15.29
CA MET A 1 12.66 30.24 -15.09
C MET A 1 13.30 29.05 -14.40
N THR A 2 13.25 28.98 -13.07
CA THR A 2 13.94 27.96 -12.26
C THR A 2 13.06 27.49 -11.10
N ILE A 3 11.75 27.30 -11.33
CA ILE A 3 10.77 26.99 -10.26
C ILE A 3 10.42 25.49 -10.16
N GLU A 4 10.85 24.63 -11.08
CA GLU A 4 10.33 23.25 -11.11
C GLU A 4 11.10 22.20 -10.31
N LYS A 5 12.37 22.40 -9.93
CA LYS A 5 13.18 21.33 -9.32
C LYS A 5 13.27 21.33 -7.79
N GLU A 6 12.99 22.43 -7.11
CA GLU A 6 13.10 22.50 -5.63
C GLU A 6 11.83 22.06 -4.89
N ARG A 7 10.69 22.04 -5.58
CA ARG A 7 9.38 21.64 -5.03
C ARG A 7 9.26 20.16 -4.62
N PRO A 8 9.77 19.17 -5.38
CA PRO A 8 9.60 17.77 -4.98
C PRO A 8 10.45 17.42 -3.76
N ALA A 9 11.68 17.92 -3.66
CA ALA A 9 12.58 17.58 -2.56
C ALA A 9 12.15 18.19 -1.21
N SER A 10 11.64 19.42 -1.22
CA SER A 10 11.06 20.07 -0.02
C SER A 10 9.74 19.42 0.38
N TRP A 11 8.85 19.13 -0.59
CA TRP A 11 7.62 18.40 -0.35
C TRP A 11 7.88 16.98 0.20
N LEU A 12 8.86 16.26 -0.32
CA LEU A 12 9.24 14.93 0.18
C LEU A 12 9.76 15.00 1.61
N ARG A 13 10.49 16.07 1.98
CA ARG A 13 11.03 16.29 3.32
C ARG A 13 9.93 16.61 4.34
N ASP A 14 8.97 17.44 3.96
CA ASP A 14 7.80 17.80 4.77
C ASP A 14 6.80 16.63 4.90
N ASN A 15 6.72 15.77 3.88
CA ASN A 15 5.86 14.59 3.85
C ASN A 15 6.62 13.28 4.11
N ARG A 16 7.82 13.32 4.71
CA ARG A 16 8.61 12.12 5.05
C ARG A 16 7.82 11.13 5.89
N GLY A 17 6.93 11.62 6.75
CA GLY A 17 6.05 10.78 7.52
C GLY A 17 4.99 10.06 6.70
N ALA A 18 4.64 10.52 5.49
CA ALA A 18 3.66 9.91 4.58
C ALA A 18 4.31 9.00 3.53
N LEU A 19 5.65 8.98 3.45
CA LEU A 19 6.38 8.00 2.63
C LEU A 19 6.03 6.54 2.97
N PRO A 20 5.88 6.13 4.24
CA PRO A 20 5.49 4.76 4.56
C PRO A 20 4.14 4.37 3.98
N SER A 21 3.13 5.25 4.03
CA SER A 21 1.80 4.95 3.50
C SER A 21 1.79 4.92 1.98
N ILE A 22 2.51 5.82 1.31
CA ILE A 22 2.68 5.83 -0.14
C ILE A 22 3.42 4.57 -0.62
N ILE A 23 4.52 4.20 0.04
CA ILE A 23 5.29 2.98 -0.26
C ILE A 23 4.41 1.75 -0.04
N THR A 24 3.65 1.70 1.05
CA THR A 24 2.70 0.60 1.31
C THR A 24 1.63 0.52 0.22
N GLY A 25 1.07 1.65 -0.20
CA GLY A 25 0.08 1.70 -1.29
C GLY A 25 0.66 1.21 -2.62
N ILE A 26 1.89 1.62 -2.97
CA ILE A 26 2.58 1.16 -4.18
C ILE A 26 2.87 -0.35 -4.09
N ALA A 27 3.34 -0.84 -2.95
CA ALA A 27 3.60 -2.26 -2.74
C ALA A 27 2.31 -3.09 -2.88
N VAL A 28 1.20 -2.61 -2.32
CA VAL A 28 -0.12 -3.24 -2.48
C VAL A 28 -0.57 -3.21 -3.95
N ALA A 29 -0.40 -2.10 -4.65
CA ALA A 29 -0.78 -2.00 -6.06
C ALA A 29 0.03 -2.96 -6.95
N LEU A 30 1.34 -3.06 -6.72
CA LEU A 30 2.20 -4.02 -7.42
C LEU A 30 1.85 -5.47 -7.05
N PHE A 31 1.54 -5.72 -5.78
CA PHE A 31 1.06 -7.02 -5.32
C PHE A 31 -0.23 -7.43 -6.05
N TRP A 32 -1.20 -6.55 -6.22
CA TRP A 32 -2.42 -6.85 -6.98
C TRP A 32 -2.15 -7.03 -8.48
N ALA A 33 -1.33 -6.16 -9.08
CA ALA A 33 -1.03 -6.19 -10.51
C ALA A 33 -0.27 -7.46 -10.93
N GLY A 34 0.73 -7.88 -10.16
CA GLY A 34 1.54 -9.07 -10.47
C GLY A 34 1.05 -10.36 -9.79
N GLY A 35 0.58 -10.23 -8.54
CA GLY A 35 0.19 -11.37 -7.71
C GLY A 35 -1.09 -12.05 -8.16
N GLY A 36 -2.08 -11.31 -8.68
CA GLY A 36 -3.33 -11.90 -9.15
C GLY A 36 -3.11 -12.94 -10.26
N ILE A 37 -2.27 -12.64 -11.24
CA ILE A 37 -1.98 -13.52 -12.38
C ILE A 37 -1.08 -14.70 -11.93
N GLY A 38 -0.06 -14.41 -11.10
CA GLY A 38 0.84 -15.44 -10.58
C GLY A 38 0.13 -16.45 -9.67
N TRP A 39 -0.78 -15.99 -8.83
CA TRP A 39 -1.48 -16.83 -7.87
C TRP A 39 -2.47 -17.80 -8.55
N ILE A 40 -3.18 -17.32 -9.57
CA ILE A 40 -4.09 -18.15 -10.37
C ILE A 40 -3.31 -19.24 -11.10
N ARG A 41 -2.15 -18.92 -11.68
CA ARG A 41 -1.30 -19.91 -12.36
C ARG A 41 -0.69 -20.93 -11.40
N HIS A 42 -0.35 -20.52 -10.18
CA HIS A 42 0.16 -21.42 -9.14
C HIS A 42 -0.92 -22.39 -8.66
N LEU A 43 -2.15 -21.92 -8.43
CA LEU A 43 -3.30 -22.76 -8.08
C LEU A 43 -3.68 -23.72 -9.21
N ALA A 44 -3.57 -23.30 -10.47
CA ALA A 44 -3.86 -24.14 -11.64
C ALA A 44 -2.85 -25.28 -11.85
N GLY A 45 -1.62 -25.15 -11.31
CA GLY A 45 -0.59 -26.19 -11.37
C GLY A 45 -0.61 -27.17 -10.19
N ALA A 46 -1.55 -27.02 -9.24
CA ALA A 46 -1.62 -27.87 -8.07
C ALA A 46 -2.29 -29.21 -8.41
N GLU A 47 -1.50 -30.30 -8.42
CA GLU A 47 -2.02 -31.64 -8.71
C GLU A 47 -2.78 -32.29 -7.54
N SER A 48 -2.71 -31.72 -6.32
CA SER A 48 -3.39 -32.25 -5.14
C SER A 48 -4.36 -31.25 -4.51
N PHE A 49 -5.50 -31.78 -4.05
CA PHE A 49 -6.55 -31.00 -3.37
C PHE A 49 -6.02 -30.26 -2.14
N MET A 50 -5.14 -30.88 -1.36
CA MET A 50 -4.52 -30.25 -0.19
C MET A 50 -3.62 -29.08 -0.56
N ALA A 51 -2.80 -29.20 -1.63
CA ALA A 51 -1.97 -28.10 -2.09
C ALA A 51 -2.81 -26.92 -2.60
N LEU A 52 -3.93 -27.19 -3.28
CA LEU A 52 -4.87 -26.16 -3.71
C LEU A 52 -5.52 -25.46 -2.51
N LEU A 53 -5.94 -26.22 -1.49
CA LEU A 53 -6.51 -25.66 -0.26
C LEU A 53 -5.50 -24.78 0.47
N THR A 54 -4.29 -25.27 0.70
CA THR A 54 -3.23 -24.52 1.37
C THR A 54 -2.86 -23.27 0.59
N GLY A 55 -2.68 -23.37 -0.73
CA GLY A 55 -2.44 -22.23 -1.61
C GLY A 55 -3.55 -21.19 -1.56
N LEU A 56 -4.81 -21.62 -1.47
CA LEU A 56 -5.97 -20.73 -1.34
C LEU A 56 -5.98 -20.00 0.01
N TYR A 57 -5.74 -20.70 1.12
CA TYR A 57 -5.68 -20.08 2.45
C TYR A 57 -4.55 -19.05 2.57
N ILE A 58 -3.38 -19.35 2.02
CA ILE A 58 -2.26 -18.39 2.00
C ILE A 58 -2.61 -17.18 1.14
N ALA A 59 -3.30 -17.36 0.01
CA ALA A 59 -3.80 -16.26 -0.82
C ALA A 59 -4.67 -15.32 -0.01
N LEU A 60 -5.67 -15.89 0.65
CA LEU A 60 -6.66 -15.16 1.43
C LEU A 60 -6.00 -14.42 2.59
N ALA A 61 -5.07 -15.06 3.31
CA ALA A 61 -4.32 -14.42 4.38
C ALA A 61 -3.51 -13.23 3.85
N THR A 62 -2.83 -13.38 2.72
CA THR A 62 -2.03 -12.32 2.10
C THR A 62 -2.90 -11.15 1.65
N VAL A 63 -4.06 -11.43 1.04
CA VAL A 63 -5.05 -10.42 0.66
C VAL A 63 -5.57 -9.67 1.89
N ALA A 64 -5.92 -10.38 2.98
CA ALA A 64 -6.39 -9.76 4.21
C ALA A 64 -5.34 -8.80 4.81
N VAL A 65 -4.08 -9.25 4.92
CA VAL A 65 -2.97 -8.40 5.38
C VAL A 65 -2.80 -7.17 4.49
N SER A 66 -2.86 -7.34 3.17
CA SER A 66 -2.77 -6.24 2.20
C SER A 66 -3.86 -5.19 2.40
N VAL A 67 -5.11 -5.60 2.61
CA VAL A 67 -6.24 -4.68 2.85
C VAL A 67 -6.10 -3.95 4.18
N ILE A 68 -5.65 -4.63 5.24
CA ILE A 68 -5.38 -4.01 6.55
C ILE A 68 -4.32 -2.93 6.40
N LEU A 69 -3.19 -3.26 5.77
CA LEU A 69 -2.10 -2.30 5.53
C LEU A 69 -2.55 -1.12 4.67
N ALA A 70 -3.35 -1.36 3.63
CA ALA A 70 -3.91 -0.29 2.81
C ALA A 70 -4.84 0.62 3.62
N THR A 71 -5.69 0.06 4.47
CA THR A 71 -6.61 0.83 5.32
C THR A 71 -5.83 1.65 6.36
N LEU A 72 -4.81 1.06 6.99
CA LEU A 72 -3.92 1.78 7.91
C LEU A 72 -3.16 2.91 7.21
N ALA A 73 -2.65 2.66 6.00
CA ALA A 73 -1.98 3.67 5.19
C ALA A 73 -2.92 4.83 4.81
N LEU A 74 -4.17 4.52 4.42
CA LEU A 74 -5.18 5.51 4.07
C LEU A 74 -5.65 6.32 5.29
N THR A 75 -5.86 5.66 6.43
CA THR A 75 -6.28 6.33 7.67
C THR A 75 -5.17 7.22 8.25
N ASP A 76 -3.90 6.80 8.18
CA ASP A 76 -2.76 7.65 8.55
C ASP A 76 -2.64 8.87 7.61
N LEU A 77 -2.88 8.69 6.31
CA LEU A 77 -2.88 9.78 5.33
C LEU A 77 -4.06 10.74 5.57
N ALA A 78 -5.28 10.22 5.72
CA ALA A 78 -6.49 10.99 5.96
C ALA A 78 -6.44 11.75 7.29
N GLY A 79 -5.96 11.13 8.37
CA GLY A 79 -5.82 11.78 9.68
C GLY A 79 -4.85 12.97 9.66
N ARG A 80 -3.88 12.97 8.74
CA ARG A 80 -2.90 14.06 8.58
C ARG A 80 -3.40 15.18 7.70
N TYR A 81 -4.10 14.87 6.61
CA TYR A 81 -4.72 15.88 5.74
C TYR A 81 -5.99 16.48 6.34
N ALA A 82 -6.72 15.73 7.18
CA ALA A 82 -7.91 16.21 7.86
C ALA A 82 -7.60 17.01 9.14
N ARG A 83 -6.37 16.95 9.68
CA ARG A 83 -6.00 17.77 10.84
C ARG A 83 -5.95 19.24 10.40
N PRO A 84 -6.92 20.08 10.79
CA PRO A 84 -6.90 21.47 10.41
C PRO A 84 -5.63 22.07 11.00
N ARG A 85 -4.99 22.91 10.19
CA ARG A 85 -3.86 23.76 10.51
C ARG A 85 -4.21 24.73 11.66
N ASN A 86 -4.45 24.21 12.86
CA ASN A 86 -4.80 24.99 14.05
C ASN A 86 -3.58 25.32 14.91
N ARG A 87 -2.40 25.45 14.28
CA ARG A 87 -1.21 26.05 14.87
C ARG A 87 -1.01 27.43 14.27
N ARG A 88 -1.93 28.35 14.57
CA ARG A 88 -1.69 29.79 14.42
C ARG A 88 -2.66 30.58 15.29
N HIS A 89 -2.69 30.30 16.59
CA HIS A 89 -3.15 31.25 17.61
C HIS A 89 -2.66 30.80 18.98
N ARG A 90 -1.43 31.20 19.33
CA ARG A 90 -1.09 31.78 20.63
C ARG A 90 0.31 32.36 20.57
#